data_AF-A0A537ZVZ7-F1
#
_entry.id   AF-A0A537ZVZ7-F1
#
_cell.length_a   1.000
_cell.length_b   1.000
_cell.length_c   1.000
_cell.angle_alpha   90.00
_cell.angle_beta   90.00
_cell.angle_gamma   90.00
#
_symmetry.space_group_name_H-M   'P 1'
#
loop_
_entity.id
_entity.type
_entity.pdbx_description
1 polymer ?
#
loop_
_entity_poly.entity_id
_entity_poly.type
_entity_poly.pdbx_seq_one_letter_code
_entity_poly.pdbx_strand_id
1 'polypeptide(L)'
;ATRVIFPDSVPPERLRRFGVGPEKLFQYPGLKEEYYLADFEPDPAVFDRLGVDRERIVVIVRPPPDVSLYHRKSNPLFPQVLAHLGNENAVQAVVLPRTDAQRQYVKRLELPSVIVAEKAVEAQSLVGLADLVVSAGGTMNREAAALGTPVYTT
;
A
#
# COMPACT_ATOMS: atom_id res chain seq x y z
N ALA A 1 -12.81 -20.77 18.36
CA ALA A 1 -13.10 -20.79 16.91
C ALA A 1 -13.10 -22.23 16.42
N THR A 2 -14.07 -22.64 15.60
CA THR A 2 -14.22 -24.02 15.08
C THR A 2 -13.59 -24.21 13.68
N ARG A 3 -13.32 -23.13 12.96
CA ARG A 3 -12.69 -23.10 11.63
C ARG A 3 -11.66 -21.98 11.54
N VAL A 4 -10.66 -22.17 10.69
CA VAL A 4 -9.66 -21.18 10.28
C VAL A 4 -9.71 -21.08 8.77
N ILE A 5 -10.00 -19.89 8.25
CA ILE A 5 -10.13 -19.62 6.82
C ILE A 5 -8.87 -18.87 6.37
N PHE A 6 -8.14 -19.38 5.37
CA PHE A 6 -6.83 -18.85 4.99
C PHE A 6 -6.53 -19.02 3.49
N PRO A 7 -5.71 -18.16 2.85
CA PRO A 7 -5.26 -18.37 1.47
C PRO A 7 -4.59 -19.74 1.24
N ASP A 8 -4.79 -20.31 0.06
CA ASP A 8 -4.12 -21.53 -0.41
C ASP A 8 -2.63 -21.31 -0.75
N SER A 9 -2.27 -20.07 -1.07
CA SER A 9 -0.88 -19.63 -1.25
C SER A 9 0.01 -19.79 -0.01
N VAL A 10 -0.57 -19.98 1.18
CA VAL A 10 0.18 -20.23 2.42
C VAL A 10 0.12 -21.72 2.77
N PRO A 11 1.26 -22.44 2.79
CA PRO A 11 1.27 -23.86 3.10
C PRO A 11 0.69 -24.19 4.49
N PRO A 12 -0.17 -25.22 4.64
CA PRO A 12 -0.76 -25.62 5.90
C PRO A 12 0.25 -25.82 7.05
N GLU A 13 1.46 -26.28 6.73
CA GLU A 13 2.57 -26.50 7.67
C GLU A 13 2.92 -25.23 8.46
N ARG A 14 2.80 -24.05 7.82
CA ARG A 14 3.06 -22.75 8.45
C ARG A 14 2.04 -22.42 9.54
N LEU A 15 0.86 -23.03 9.46
CA LEU A 15 -0.27 -22.83 10.38
C LEU A 15 -0.31 -23.88 11.51
N ARG A 16 0.28 -25.06 11.31
CA ARG A 16 0.33 -26.14 12.33
C ARG A 16 0.91 -25.68 13.66
N ARG A 17 1.95 -24.84 13.65
CA ARG A 17 2.56 -24.27 14.86
C ARG A 17 1.62 -23.40 15.70
N PHE A 18 0.51 -22.96 15.12
CA PHE A 18 -0.55 -22.21 15.79
C PHE A 18 -1.73 -23.11 16.22
N GLY A 19 -1.58 -24.43 16.18
CA GLY A 19 -2.63 -25.40 16.53
C GLY A 19 -3.72 -25.56 15.47
N VAL A 20 -3.45 -25.16 14.23
CA VAL A 20 -4.36 -25.29 13.10
C VAL A 20 -4.11 -26.62 12.40
N GLY A 21 -4.96 -27.60 12.70
CA GLY A 21 -4.98 -28.91 12.05
C GLY A 21 -5.87 -28.94 10.79
N PRO A 22 -5.77 -30.01 9.97
CA PRO A 22 -6.55 -30.17 8.74
C PRO A 22 -8.07 -30.17 9.00
N GLU A 23 -8.51 -30.60 10.18
CA GLU A 23 -9.92 -30.61 10.57
C GLU A 23 -10.50 -29.21 10.84
N LYS A 24 -9.63 -28.20 11.02
CA LYS A 24 -10.01 -26.80 11.27
C LYS A 24 -9.71 -25.90 10.09
N LEU A 25 -8.75 -26.25 9.23
CA LEU A 25 -8.29 -25.41 8.14
C LEU A 25 -9.22 -25.52 6.93
N PHE A 26 -9.68 -24.37 6.44
CA PHE A 26 -10.31 -24.22 5.14
C PHE A 26 -9.46 -23.26 4.31
N GLN A 27 -8.89 -23.74 3.21
CA GLN A 27 -8.13 -22.91 2.28
C GLN A 27 -8.98 -22.46 1.10
N TYR A 28 -8.80 -21.21 0.70
CA TYR A 28 -9.44 -20.64 -0.47
C TYR A 28 -8.41 -20.16 -1.50
N PRO A 29 -8.73 -20.20 -2.81
CA PRO A 29 -7.82 -19.78 -3.86
C PRO A 29 -7.52 -18.28 -3.83
N GLY A 30 -6.24 -17.93 -4.03
CA GLY A 30 -5.82 -16.53 -4.19
C GLY A 30 -5.76 -15.75 -2.88
N LEU A 31 -5.82 -14.42 -2.99
CA LEU A 31 -5.78 -13.50 -1.85
C LEU A 31 -7.19 -13.10 -1.40
N LYS A 32 -7.37 -12.79 -0.11
CA LYS A 32 -8.63 -12.22 0.40
C LYS A 32 -9.04 -10.98 -0.40
N GLU A 33 -8.04 -10.19 -0.79
CA GLU A 33 -8.18 -8.96 -1.55
C GLU A 33 -8.88 -9.17 -2.90
N GLU A 34 -8.62 -10.29 -3.60
CA GLU A 34 -9.28 -10.62 -4.87
C GLU A 34 -10.80 -10.75 -4.72
N TYR A 35 -11.29 -11.21 -3.58
CA TYR A 35 -12.73 -11.44 -3.39
C TYR A 35 -13.55 -10.16 -3.26
N TYR A 36 -13.02 -9.14 -2.56
CA TYR A 36 -13.73 -7.87 -2.41
C TYR A 36 -13.39 -6.86 -3.52
N LEU A 37 -12.34 -7.12 -4.29
CA LEU A 37 -11.96 -6.33 -5.47
C LEU A 37 -12.40 -6.95 -6.80
N ALA A 38 -13.06 -8.12 -6.79
CA ALA A 38 -13.40 -8.87 -8.00
C ALA A 38 -14.15 -8.03 -9.06
N ASP A 39 -15.09 -7.19 -8.61
CA ASP A 39 -15.89 -6.31 -9.47
C ASP A 39 -15.57 -4.82 -9.22
N PHE A 40 -14.40 -4.54 -8.63
CA PHE A 40 -14.00 -3.17 -8.32
C PHE A 40 -13.54 -2.44 -9.58
N GLU A 41 -14.19 -1.32 -9.91
CA GLU A 41 -13.76 -0.41 -10.96
C GLU A 41 -13.12 0.84 -10.33
N PRO A 42 -11.84 1.12 -10.62
CA PRO A 42 -11.19 2.34 -10.14
C PRO A 42 -11.90 3.61 -10.63
N ASP A 43 -12.19 4.54 -9.71
CA ASP A 43 -12.70 5.87 -10.05
C ASP A 43 -11.53 6.73 -10.58
N PRO A 44 -11.48 7.12 -11.87
CA PRO A 44 -10.40 7.97 -12.36
C PRO A 44 -10.38 9.34 -11.67
N ALA A 45 -11.52 9.87 -11.23
CA ALA A 45 -11.64 11.25 -10.74
C ALA A 45 -10.84 11.51 -9.46
N VAL A 46 -10.30 10.49 -8.78
CA VAL A 46 -9.45 10.70 -7.60
C VAL A 46 -8.13 11.38 -7.93
N PHE A 47 -7.56 11.15 -9.11
CA PHE A 47 -6.38 11.87 -9.56
C PHE A 47 -6.68 13.35 -9.78
N ASP A 48 -7.82 13.68 -10.37
CA ASP A 48 -8.25 15.07 -10.58
C ASP A 48 -8.46 15.79 -9.23
N ARG A 49 -9.07 15.11 -8.25
CA ARG A 49 -9.26 15.62 -6.87
C ARG A 49 -7.95 15.90 -6.14
N LEU A 50 -6.86 15.25 -6.53
CA LEU A 50 -5.52 15.41 -5.94
C LEU A 50 -4.60 16.30 -6.78
N GLY A 51 -5.05 16.77 -7.94
CA GLY A 51 -4.20 17.53 -8.87
C GLY A 51 -3.09 16.69 -9.49
N VAL A 52 -3.31 15.38 -9.64
CA VAL A 52 -2.36 14.46 -10.25
C VAL A 52 -2.35 14.66 -11.76
N ASP A 53 -1.23 15.12 -12.30
CA ASP A 53 -0.91 15.03 -13.72
C ASP A 53 -0.71 13.57 -14.13
N ARG A 54 -1.54 13.08 -15.05
CA ARG A 54 -1.53 11.70 -15.58
C ARG A 54 -0.52 11.50 -16.73
N GLU A 55 0.12 12.56 -17.22
CA GLU A 55 1.20 12.44 -18.22
C GLU A 55 2.54 12.05 -17.56
N ARG A 56 2.64 12.17 -16.22
CA ARG A 56 3.78 11.77 -15.41
C ARG A 56 3.58 10.37 -14.84
N ILE A 57 4.68 9.71 -14.47
CA ILE A 57 4.65 8.42 -13.78
C ILE A 57 4.08 8.62 -12.38
N VAL A 58 2.92 8.05 -12.07
CA VAL A 58 2.25 8.20 -10.79
C VAL A 58 2.67 7.10 -9.83
N VAL A 59 3.27 7.49 -8.71
CA VAL A 59 3.71 6.55 -7.67
C VAL A 59 2.93 6.80 -6.38
N ILE A 60 2.19 5.79 -5.91
CA ILE A 60 1.52 5.86 -4.60
C ILE A 60 2.48 5.42 -3.52
N VAL A 61 2.72 6.30 -2.56
CA VAL A 61 3.63 6.03 -1.45
C VAL A 61 2.88 6.01 -0.13
N ARG A 62 2.90 4.89 0.58
CA ARG A 62 2.34 4.80 1.94
C ARG A 62 3.42 4.55 2.98
N PRO A 63 3.69 5.52 3.88
CA PRO A 63 4.70 5.38 4.92
C PRO A 63 4.43 4.19 5.85
N PRO A 64 5.49 3.65 6.49
CA PRO A 64 5.35 2.65 7.54
C PRO A 64 4.54 3.19 8.72
N PRO A 65 3.81 2.35 9.46
CA PRO A 65 3.10 2.79 10.67
C PRO A 65 4.07 3.22 11.77
N ASP A 66 3.72 4.31 12.47
CA ASP A 66 4.53 4.87 13.56
C ASP A 66 4.59 3.97 14.81
N VAL A 67 3.75 2.94 14.94
CA VAL A 67 3.57 2.20 16.21
C VAL A 67 3.77 0.69 16.11
N SER A 68 4.06 0.13 14.94
CA SER A 68 4.29 -1.32 14.85
C SER A 68 5.74 -1.66 15.21
N LEU A 69 6.03 -1.94 16.49
CA LEU A 69 7.12 -2.79 17.06
C LEU A 69 8.58 -2.68 16.54
N TYR A 70 8.86 -1.85 15.53
CA TYR A 70 10.14 -1.66 14.84
C TYR A 70 10.70 -0.25 15.05
N HIS A 71 10.04 0.56 15.89
CA HIS A 71 10.39 1.95 16.20
C HIS A 71 11.77 2.15 16.87
N ARG A 72 12.58 1.09 17.01
CA ARG A 72 13.97 1.19 17.47
C ARG A 72 14.99 1.38 16.34
N LYS A 73 14.60 1.28 15.07
CA LYS A 73 15.43 1.70 13.94
C LYS A 73 14.53 2.41 12.95
N SER A 74 14.67 3.74 12.87
CA SER A 74 14.20 4.55 11.73
C SER A 74 14.50 3.75 10.46
N ASN A 75 13.47 3.34 9.71
CA ASN A 75 13.69 2.71 8.42
C ASN A 75 14.19 3.81 7.48
N PRO A 76 15.47 3.82 7.10
CA PRO A 76 16.03 4.90 6.29
C PRO A 76 15.51 4.84 4.84
N LEU A 77 14.88 3.74 4.43
CA LEU A 77 14.43 3.55 3.06
C LEU A 77 13.26 4.45 2.70
N PHE A 78 12.28 4.65 3.58
CA PHE A 78 11.15 5.54 3.30
C PHE A 78 11.62 6.96 2.92
N PRO A 79 12.42 7.67 3.75
CA PRO A 79 12.85 9.01 3.40
C PRO A 79 13.80 9.04 2.19
N GLN A 80 14.63 8.00 1.98
CA GLN A 80 15.51 7.91 0.81
C GLN A 80 14.72 7.73 -0.50
N VAL A 81 13.76 6.81 -0.51
CA VAL A 81 12.88 6.57 -1.67
C VAL A 81 12.04 7.80 -1.95
N LEU A 82 11.46 8.42 -0.92
CA LEU A 82 10.66 9.62 -1.10
C LEU A 82 11.50 10.80 -1.62
N ALA A 83 12.72 10.99 -1.12
CA ALA A 83 13.63 12.02 -1.64
C ALA A 83 14.03 11.73 -3.09
N HIS A 84 14.28 10.47 -3.45
CA HIS A 84 14.60 10.10 -4.82
C HIS A 84 13.43 10.39 -5.78
N LEU A 85 12.24 9.87 -5.47
CA LEU A 85 11.03 10.09 -6.28
C LEU A 85 10.64 11.57 -6.34
N GLY A 86 10.73 12.26 -5.20
CA GLY A 86 10.30 13.65 -5.06
C GLY A 86 11.16 14.67 -5.78
N ASN A 87 12.38 14.30 -6.22
CA ASN A 87 13.26 15.14 -7.03
C ASN A 87 13.27 14.75 -8.51
N GLU A 88 12.54 13.71 -8.91
CA GLU A 88 12.47 13.26 -10.29
C GLU A 88 11.34 13.99 -11.04
N ASN A 89 11.66 14.63 -12.17
CA ASN A 89 10.70 15.45 -12.91
C ASN A 89 9.69 14.59 -13.68
N ALA A 90 10.06 13.39 -14.11
CA ALA A 90 9.13 12.49 -14.81
C ALA A 90 8.13 11.79 -13.87
N VAL A 91 8.36 11.83 -12.55
CA VAL A 91 7.59 11.10 -11.54
C VAL A 91 6.72 12.06 -10.75
N GLN A 92 5.56 11.60 -10.29
CA GLN A 92 4.73 12.29 -9.33
C GLN A 92 4.35 11.34 -8.19
N ALA A 93 4.91 11.59 -7.01
CA ALA A 93 4.71 10.75 -5.84
C ALA A 93 3.52 11.26 -5.01
N VAL A 94 2.45 10.48 -4.94
CA VAL A 94 1.29 10.74 -4.08
C VAL A 94 1.49 10.03 -2.74
N VAL A 95 1.78 10.78 -1.69
CA VAL A 95 1.97 10.25 -0.35
C VAL A 95 0.65 10.18 0.38
N LEU A 96 0.39 9.03 1.02
CA LEU A 96 -0.79 8.74 1.84
C LEU A 96 -0.42 8.59 3.33
N PRO A 97 -0.27 9.69 4.09
CA PRO A 97 0.16 9.63 5.48
C PRO A 97 -0.82 8.84 6.36
N ARG A 98 -0.29 8.13 7.36
CA ARG A 98 -1.11 7.46 8.39
C ARG A 98 -1.47 8.36 9.54
N THR A 99 -0.61 9.36 9.82
CA THR A 99 -0.73 10.29 10.94
C THR A 99 -0.45 11.72 10.49
N ASP A 100 -0.90 12.69 11.27
CA ASP A 100 -0.58 14.10 11.02
C ASP A 100 0.91 14.39 11.19
N ALA A 101 1.62 13.67 12.07
CA ALA A 101 3.06 13.81 12.20
C ALA A 101 3.79 13.44 10.90
N GLN A 102 3.39 12.33 10.26
CA GLN A 102 3.92 11.92 8.96
C GLN A 102 3.59 12.92 7.85
N ARG A 103 2.35 13.41 7.84
CA ARG A 103 1.92 14.45 6.90
C ARG A 103 2.80 15.69 7.00
N GLN A 104 3.00 16.19 8.21
CA GLN A 104 3.82 17.37 8.45
C GLN A 104 5.29 17.11 8.14
N TYR A 105 5.81 15.92 8.44
CA TYR A 105 7.17 15.53 8.06
C TYR A 105 7.39 15.63 6.55
N VAL A 106 6.50 15.03 5.76
CA VAL A 106 6.64 15.04 4.30
C VAL A 106 6.44 16.43 3.71
N LYS A 107 5.47 17.20 4.20
CA LYS A 107 5.26 18.60 3.74
C LYS A 107 6.51 19.47 3.95
N ARG A 108 7.25 19.28 5.06
CA ARG A 108 8.49 20.01 5.36
C ARG A 108 9.68 19.65 4.46
N LEU A 109 9.61 18.56 3.70
CA LEU A 109 10.68 18.20 2.76
C LEU A 109 10.65 19.07 1.50
N GLU A 110 9.53 19.75 1.22
CA GLU A 110 9.37 20.69 0.10
C GLU A 110 9.80 20.09 -1.26
N LEU A 111 9.54 18.79 -1.45
CA LEU A 111 9.91 18.06 -2.65
C LEU A 111 9.00 18.45 -3.82
N PRO A 112 9.55 18.87 -4.99
CA PRO A 112 8.77 19.43 -6.09
C PRO A 112 7.80 18.43 -6.74
N SER A 113 8.12 17.14 -6.69
CA SER A 113 7.33 16.08 -7.32
C SER A 113 6.46 15.29 -6.32
N VAL A 114 6.15 15.87 -5.16
CA VAL A 114 5.38 15.19 -4.10
C VAL A 114 4.03 15.87 -3.88
N ILE A 115 2.97 15.07 -3.93
CA ILE A 115 1.61 15.44 -3.51
C ILE A 115 1.32 14.74 -2.19
N VAL A 116 0.96 15.49 -1.15
CA VAL A 116 0.58 14.92 0.16
C VAL A 116 -0.94 14.94 0.29
N ALA A 117 -1.58 13.78 0.24
CA ALA A 117 -3.04 13.67 0.32
C ALA A 117 -3.55 14.18 1.67
N GLU A 118 -4.32 15.28 1.70
CA GLU A 118 -4.68 15.99 2.93
C GLU A 118 -5.73 15.28 3.80
N LYS A 119 -6.61 14.51 3.18
CA LYS A 119 -7.72 13.80 3.82
C LYS A 119 -7.65 12.32 3.48
N ALA A 120 -8.53 11.53 4.11
CA ALA A 120 -8.77 10.18 3.66
C ALA A 120 -9.21 10.20 2.19
N VAL A 121 -8.55 9.38 1.38
CA VAL A 121 -8.83 9.19 -0.05
C VAL A 121 -9.22 7.74 -0.27
N GLU A 122 -9.97 7.49 -1.34
CA GLU A 122 -10.25 6.15 -1.81
C GLU A 122 -8.93 5.57 -2.36
N ALA A 123 -8.30 4.72 -1.55
CA ALA A 123 -6.94 4.24 -1.80
C ALA A 123 -6.90 3.13 -2.85
N GLN A 124 -7.98 2.39 -3.06
CA GLN A 124 -8.04 1.27 -4.01
C GLN A 124 -8.02 1.78 -5.45
N SER A 125 -8.70 2.89 -5.75
CA SER A 125 -8.64 3.57 -7.04
C SER A 125 -7.25 4.15 -7.29
N LEU A 126 -6.63 4.77 -6.28
CA LEU A 126 -5.24 5.23 -6.39
C LEU A 126 -4.30 4.08 -6.72
N VAL A 127 -4.45 2.96 -6.03
CA VAL A 127 -3.63 1.77 -6.24
C VAL A 127 -3.88 1.19 -7.64
N GLY A 128 -5.12 1.02 -8.06
CA GLY A 128 -5.48 0.42 -9.35
C GLY A 128 -5.14 1.29 -10.57
N LEU A 129 -4.97 2.61 -10.39
CA LEU A 129 -4.65 3.55 -11.47
C LEU A 129 -3.18 3.98 -11.51
N ALA A 130 -2.38 3.61 -10.52
CA ALA A 130 -0.99 4.03 -10.44
C ALA A 130 -0.07 3.15 -11.28
N ASP A 131 1.08 3.72 -11.67
CA ASP A 131 2.15 2.97 -12.33
C ASP A 131 2.96 2.12 -11.34
N LEU A 132 3.03 2.58 -10.08
CA LEU A 132 3.76 1.91 -9.01
C LEU A 132 3.19 2.22 -7.63
N VAL A 133 3.22 1.22 -6.75
CA VAL A 133 2.97 1.38 -5.31
C VAL A 133 4.23 1.10 -4.51
N VAL A 134 4.57 1.99 -3.58
CA VAL A 134 5.61 1.78 -2.56
C VAL A 134 4.97 1.88 -1.18
N SER A 135 4.87 0.76 -0.47
CA SER A 135 4.12 0.71 0.78
C SER A 135 4.70 -0.27 1.78
N ALA A 136 4.73 0.14 3.05
CA ALA A 136 5.07 -0.71 4.19
C ALA A 136 3.83 -1.35 4.86
N GLY A 137 2.65 -1.26 4.23
CA GLY A 137 1.40 -1.84 4.72
C GLY A 137 1.02 -3.12 3.97
N GLY A 138 0.82 -4.22 4.70
CA GLY A 138 0.48 -5.51 4.08
C GLY A 138 -0.82 -5.50 3.26
N THR A 139 -1.86 -4.78 3.70
CA THR A 139 -3.14 -4.71 2.97
C THR A 139 -2.97 -4.04 1.60
N MET A 140 -2.42 -2.83 1.57
CA MET A 140 -2.20 -2.09 0.32
C MET A 140 -1.31 -2.86 -0.66
N ASN A 141 -0.32 -3.60 -0.16
CA ASN A 141 0.53 -4.40 -1.04
C ASN A 141 -0.23 -5.58 -1.67
N ARG A 142 -1.14 -6.21 -0.93
CA ARG A 142 -2.00 -7.26 -1.48
C ARG A 142 -3.11 -6.72 -2.37
N GLU A 143 -3.66 -5.54 -2.07
CA GLU A 143 -4.61 -4.83 -2.94
C GLU A 143 -3.95 -4.49 -4.29
N ALA A 144 -2.71 -3.96 -4.27
CA ALA A 144 -1.95 -3.68 -5.49
C ALA A 144 -1.69 -4.96 -6.30
N ALA A 145 -1.28 -6.04 -5.64
CA ALA A 145 -1.09 -7.33 -6.28
C ALA A 145 -2.39 -7.87 -6.92
N ALA A 146 -3.53 -7.75 -6.22
CA ALA A 146 -4.83 -8.18 -6.72
C ALA A 146 -5.33 -7.34 -7.91
N LEU A 147 -5.02 -6.03 -7.93
CA LEU A 147 -5.37 -5.11 -9.01
C LEU A 147 -4.38 -5.10 -10.17
N GLY A 148 -3.28 -5.87 -10.08
CA GLY A 148 -2.25 -5.95 -11.12
C GLY A 148 -1.25 -4.79 -11.12
N THR A 149 -1.28 -3.91 -10.13
CA THR A 149 -0.35 -2.78 -10.01
C THR A 149 0.99 -3.22 -9.42
N PRO A 150 2.14 -2.91 -10.05
CA PRO A 150 3.46 -3.19 -9.49
C PRO A 150 3.63 -2.60 -8.08
N VAL A 151 4.16 -3.39 -7.13
CA VAL A 151 4.30 -2.96 -5.73
C VAL A 151 5.59 -3.42 -5.07
N TYR A 152 6.21 -2.52 -4.30
CA TYR A 152 7.38 -2.78 -3.47
C TYR A 152 7.14 -2.36 -2.01
N THR A 153 7.84 -3.01 -1.09
CA THR A 153 7.81 -2.68 0.34
C THR A 153 9.13 -2.10 0.81
N THR A 154 9.06 -1.05 1.63
CA THR A 154 10.21 -0.44 2.33
C THR A 154 10.29 -0.94 3.75
#